data_AF-A0A2W4IU35-F1
#
_entry.id   AF-A0A2W4IU35-F1
#
_cell.length_a   1.000
_cell.length_b   1.000
_cell.length_c   1.000
_cell.angle_alpha   90.00
_cell.angle_beta   90.00
_cell.angle_gamma   90.00
#
_symmetry.space_group_name_H-M   'P 1'
#
loop_
_entity.id
_entity.type
_entity.pdbx_description
1 polymer ?
#
loop_
_entity_poly.entity_id
_entity_poly.type
_entity_poly.pdbx_seq_one_letter_code
_entity_poly.pdbx_strand_id
1 'polypeptide(L)' 'MPSEYAKSLGARLRSIRQQQGLSLQGVEEKSNGRWKAVVVGSYERGDRAVTVSRLAELAEFYRVPVADFVPNAP' A
#
# COMPACT_ATOMS: atom_id res chain seq x y z
N MET A 1 18.37 3.11 -3.99
CA MET A 1 17.80 3.65 -2.75
C MET A 1 16.37 4.12 -3.05
N PRO A 2 15.36 3.70 -2.28
CA PRO A 2 14.00 4.22 -2.41
C PRO A 2 13.98 5.73 -2.25
N SER A 3 13.18 6.45 -3.05
CA SER A 3 12.96 7.88 -2.82
C SER A 3 12.24 8.09 -1.48
N GLU A 4 12.47 9.23 -0.83
CA GLU A 4 11.76 9.60 0.40
C GLU A 4 10.24 9.62 0.18
N TYR A 5 9.80 9.97 -1.04
CA TYR A 5 8.41 9.87 -1.45
C TYR A 5 7.89 8.41 -1.43
N ALA A 6 8.64 7.46 -2.01
CA ALA A 6 8.25 6.05 -2.03
C ALA A 6 8.17 5.45 -0.61
N LYS A 7 9.10 5.81 0.28
CA LYS A 7 9.06 5.40 1.69
C LYS A 7 7.85 5.98 2.41
N SER A 8 7.56 7.26 2.22
CA SER A 8 6.43 7.96 2.85
C SER A 8 5.09 7.37 2.41
N LEU A 9 4.94 7.14 1.10
CA LEU A 9 3.76 6.47 0.54
C LEU A 9 3.63 5.05 1.08
N GLY A 10 4.72 4.29 1.10
CA GLY A 10 4.74 2.92 1.64
C GLY A 10 4.35 2.86 3.12
N ALA A 11 4.81 3.82 3.93
CA ALA A 11 4.43 3.95 5.32
C ALA A 11 2.93 4.25 5.48
N ARG A 12 2.35 5.10 4.62
CA ARG A 12 0.91 5.40 4.63
C ARG A 12 0.08 4.18 4.23
N LEU A 13 0.51 3.44 3.21
CA LEU A 13 -0.10 2.15 2.82
C LEU A 13 -0.11 1.15 4.00
N ARG A 14 1.02 1.02 4.70
CA ARG A 14 1.13 0.17 5.90
C ARG A 14 0.19 0.60 7.01
N SER A 15 0.08 1.90 7.26
CA SER A 15 -0.82 2.45 8.29
C SER A 15 -2.27 2.08 8.00
N ILE A 16 -2.75 2.31 6.77
CA ILE A 16 -4.11 1.96 6.33
C ILE A 16 -4.38 0.46 6.49
N ARG A 17 -3.44 -0.40 6.07
CA ARG A 17 -3.59 -1.85 6.24
C ARG A 17 -3.74 -2.24 7.72
N GLN A 18 -2.90 -1.68 8.59
CA GLN A 18 -2.94 -1.96 10.03
C GLN A 18 -4.20 -1.42 10.71
N GLN A 19 -4.68 -0.24 10.30
CA GLN A 19 -5.95 0.32 10.79
C GLN A 19 -7.15 -0.59 10.48
N GLN A 20 -7.08 -1.37 9.40
CA GLN A 20 -8.09 -2.38 9.07
C GLN A 20 -7.85 -3.74 9.73
N GLY A 21 -6.85 -3.87 10.61
CA GLY A 21 -6.53 -5.11 11.31
C GLY A 21 -5.96 -6.21 10.42
N LEU A 22 -5.49 -5.89 9.20
CA LEU A 22 -4.99 -6.90 8.27
C LEU A 22 -3.48 -7.09 8.41
N SER A 23 -3.04 -8.33 8.51
CA SER A 23 -1.63 -8.69 8.24
C SER A 23 -1.34 -8.68 6.73
N LEU A 24 -0.07 -8.74 6.31
CA LEU A 24 0.25 -8.88 4.88
C LEU A 24 -0.35 -10.16 4.29
N GLN A 25 -0.32 -11.24 5.05
CA GLN A 25 -0.95 -12.51 4.68
C GLN A 25 -2.48 -12.37 4.60
N GLY A 26 -3.09 -11.67 5.56
CA GLY A 26 -4.53 -11.40 5.56
C GLY A 26 -4.98 -10.55 4.36
N VAL A 27 -4.13 -9.66 3.84
CA VAL A 27 -4.40 -8.95 2.57
C VAL A 27 -4.42 -9.91 1.39
N GLU A 28 -3.47 -10.84 1.32
CA GLU A 28 -3.44 -11.84 0.26
C GLU A 28 -4.68 -12.73 0.29
N GLU A 29 -5.06 -13.22 1.47
CA GLU A 29 -6.26 -14.04 1.68
C GLU A 29 -7.54 -13.28 1.32
N LYS A 30 -7.74 -12.08 1.89
CA LYS A 30 -8.93 -11.24 1.63
C LYS A 30 -9.06 -10.83 0.16
N SER A 31 -7.94 -10.76 -0.57
CA SER A 31 -7.93 -10.41 -2.00
C SER A 31 -7.96 -11.64 -2.92
N ASN A 32 -8.13 -12.86 -2.39
CA ASN A 32 -8.06 -14.11 -3.13
C ASN A 32 -6.78 -14.23 -3.98
N GLY A 33 -5.64 -13.83 -3.41
CA GLY A 33 -4.33 -13.93 -4.04
C GLY A 33 -4.01 -12.81 -5.04
N ARG A 34 -4.93 -11.87 -5.31
CA ARG A 34 -4.66 -10.72 -6.20
C ARG A 34 -3.54 -9.83 -5.65
N TRP A 35 -3.51 -9.62 -4.33
CA TRP A 35 -2.49 -8.86 -3.63
C TRP A 35 -1.54 -9.77 -2.87
N LYS A 36 -0.45 -10.18 -3.52
CA LYS A 36 0.58 -11.01 -2.87
C LYS A 36 1.22 -10.30 -1.68
N ALA A 37 1.32 -10.98 -0.55
CA ALA A 37 1.85 -10.46 0.72
C ALA A 37 3.25 -9.85 0.54
N VAL A 38 4.11 -10.54 -0.22
CA VAL A 38 5.48 -10.10 -0.55
C VAL A 38 5.48 -8.81 -1.38
N VAL A 39 4.54 -8.67 -2.32
CA VAL A 39 4.43 -7.49 -3.19
C VAL A 39 3.96 -6.28 -2.38
N VAL A 40 2.90 -6.44 -1.58
CA VAL A 40 2.40 -5.36 -0.70
C VAL A 40 3.49 -4.95 0.30
N GLY A 41 4.18 -5.91 0.91
CA GLY A 41 5.28 -5.62 1.83
C GLY A 41 6.45 -4.85 1.18
N SER A 42 6.73 -5.12 -0.10
CA SER A 42 7.74 -4.39 -0.87
C SER A 42 7.31 -2.94 -1.15
N TYR A 43 6.03 -2.69 -1.42
CA TYR A 43 5.50 -1.32 -1.51
C TYR A 43 5.59 -0.60 -0.17
N GLU A 44 5.24 -1.26 0.93
CA GLU A 44 5.25 -0.65 2.25
C GLU A 44 6.64 -0.25 2.76
N ARG A 45 7.69 -0.94 2.30
CA ARG A 45 9.08 -0.59 2.61
C ARG A 45 9.67 0.43 1.62
N GLY A 46 8.99 0.70 0.52
CA GLY A 46 9.50 1.51 -0.58
C GLY A 46 10.53 0.78 -1.46
N ASP A 47 10.79 -0.51 -1.23
CA ASP A 47 11.72 -1.33 -2.04
C ASP A 47 11.27 -1.39 -3.51
N ARG A 48 9.96 -1.31 -3.73
CA ARG A 48 9.34 -1.25 -5.06
C ARG A 48 8.45 -0.03 -5.16
N ALA A 49 8.60 0.71 -6.25
CA ALA A 49 7.67 1.80 -6.57
C ALA A 49 6.28 1.23 -6.89
N VAL A 50 5.25 1.90 -6.40
CA VAL A 50 3.86 1.62 -6.78
C VAL A 50 3.46 2.53 -7.93
N THR A 51 2.83 1.97 -8.96
CA THR A 51 2.28 2.77 -10.05
C THR A 51 0.97 3.42 -9.59
N VAL A 52 0.57 4.52 -10.24
CA VAL A 52 -0.72 5.18 -9.95
C VAL A 52 -1.89 4.21 -10.11
N SER A 53 -1.88 3.36 -11.14
CA SER A 53 -2.92 2.34 -11.36
C SER A 53 -3.02 1.35 -10.21
N ARG A 54 -1.89 0.83 -9.72
CA ARG A 54 -1.87 -0.13 -8.60
C ARG A 54 -2.26 0.54 -7.28
N LEU A 55 -1.91 1.82 -7.11
CA LEU A 55 -2.36 2.60 -5.97
C LEU A 55 -3.88 2.78 -5.97
N ALA A 56 -4.49 3.06 -7.13
CA ALA A 56 -5.94 3.13 -7.28
C ALA A 56 -6.63 1.80 -6.94
N GLU A 57 -6.10 0.67 -7.45
CA GLU A 57 -6.64 -0.64 -7.11
C GLU A 57 -6.52 -0.98 -5.61
N LEU A 58 -5.42 -0.57 -4.95
CA LEU A 58 -5.25 -0.73 -3.50
C LEU A 58 -6.22 0.16 -2.72
N ALA A 59 -6.42 1.40 -3.17
CA ALA A 59 -7.38 2.33 -2.60
C ALA A 59 -8.81 1.77 -2.66
N GLU A 60 -9.22 1.20 -3.80
CA GLU A 60 -10.49 0.49 -3.94
C GLU A 60 -10.58 -0.73 -3.00
N PHE A 61 -9.53 -1.55 -2.94
CA PHE A 61 -9.47 -2.73 -2.08
C PHE A 61 -9.64 -2.38 -0.60
N TYR A 62 -8.96 -1.32 -0.14
CA TYR A 62 -9.06 -0.82 1.22
C TYR A 62 -10.29 0.08 1.43
N ARG A 63 -11.03 0.48 0.38
CA ARG A 63 -12.14 1.44 0.43
C ARG A 63 -11.74 2.78 1.06
N VAL A 64 -10.57 3.27 0.66
CA VAL A 64 -10.00 4.54 1.12
C VAL A 64 -9.72 5.40 -0.12
N PRO A 65 -9.98 6.72 -0.13
CA PRO A 65 -9.62 7.59 -1.25
C PRO A 65 -8.14 7.50 -1.63
N VAL A 66 -7.81 7.55 -2.93
CA VAL A 66 -6.40 7.51 -3.39
C VAL A 66 -5.55 8.61 -2.76
N ALA A 67 -6.14 9.79 -2.54
CA ALA A 67 -5.49 10.95 -1.94
C ALA A 67 -4.94 10.65 -0.54
N ASP A 68 -5.58 9.75 0.21
CA ASP A 68 -5.11 9.39 1.55
C ASP A 68 -3.84 8.53 1.52
N PHE A 69 -3.43 7.99 0.37
CA PHE A 69 -2.15 7.28 0.24
C PHE A 69 -1.01 8.20 -0.18
N VAL A 70 -1.33 9.33 -0.80
CA VAL A 70 -0.35 10.29 -1.29
C VAL A 70 0.19 11.07 -0.08
N PRO A 71 1.51 11.07 0.16
CA PRO A 71 2.08 11.97 1.15
C PRO A 71 1.74 13.40 0.73
N ASN A 72 1.18 14.21 1.63
CA ASN A 72 1.08 15.64 1.39
C ASN A 72 2.51 16.13 1.14
N ALA A 73 2.79 16.54 -0.10
CA ALA A 73 4.00 17.30 -0.35
C ALA A 73 3.92 18.58 0.49
N PRO A 74 5.02 19.02 1.12
CA PRO A 74 5.06 20.34 1.73
C PRO A 74 4.76 21.43 0.70
#